data_AF-A0A6L3N8I3-F1
#
_entry.id   AF-A0A6L3N8I3-F1
#
_cell.length_a   1.000
_cell.length_b   1.000
_cell.length_c   1.000
_cell.angle_alpha   90.00
_cell.angle_beta   90.00
_cell.angle_gamma   90.00
#
_symmetry.space_group_name_H-M   'P 1'
#
loop_
_entity.id
_entity.type
_entity.pdbx_description
1 polymer ?
#
loop_
_entity_poly.entity_id
_entity_poly.type
_entity_poly.pdbx_seq_one_letter_code
_entity_poly.pdbx_strand_id
1 'polypeptide(L)' 'MPAFRFEAIDSAGRAQKGVIDADSARSARGQLRTQGLTPLVV' A
#
# COMPACT_ATOMS: atom_id res chain seq x y z
N MET A 1 12.71 -9.78 3.33
CA MET A 1 11.83 -8.65 3.70
C MET A 1 10.42 -9.21 3.79
N PRO A 2 9.63 -8.87 4.82
CA PRO A 2 8.27 -9.38 4.93
C PRO A 2 7.35 -8.73 3.89
N ALA A 3 6.53 -9.56 3.25
CA ALA A 3 5.62 -9.16 2.21
C ALA A 3 4.23 -8.90 2.83
N PHE A 4 3.72 -7.68 2.71
CA PHE A 4 2.42 -7.27 3.24
C PHE A 4 1.40 -7.21 2.10
N ARG A 5 0.28 -7.90 2.25
CA ARG A 5 -0.85 -7.70 1.34
C ARG A 5 -1.46 -6.33 1.63
N PHE A 6 -1.67 -5.55 0.58
CA PHE A 6 -2.30 -4.25 0.70
C PHE A 6 -3.50 -4.12 -0.24
N GLU A 7 -4.41 -3.27 0.17
CA GLU A 7 -5.47 -2.73 -0.65
C GLU A 7 -5.45 -1.21 -0.50
N ALA A 8 -5.45 -0.49 -1.62
CA ALA A 8 -5.32 0.94 -1.67
C ALA A 8 -6.14 1.52 -2.82
N ILE A 9 -6.41 2.83 -2.79
CA ILE A 9 -7.10 3.54 -3.87
C ILE A 9 -6.12 4.51 -4.52
N ASP A 10 -6.05 4.49 -5.85
CA ASP A 10 -5.27 5.47 -6.61
C ASP A 10 -5.97 6.84 -6.69
N SER A 11 -5.25 7.85 -7.16
CA SER A 11 -5.80 9.20 -7.33
C SER A 11 -6.94 9.29 -8.36
N ALA A 12 -7.14 8.26 -9.19
CA ALA A 12 -8.26 8.15 -10.12
C ALA A 12 -9.48 7.42 -9.51
N GLY A 13 -9.42 7.05 -8.23
CA GLY A 13 -10.49 6.36 -7.52
C GLY A 13 -10.54 4.84 -7.78
N ARG A 14 -9.51 4.25 -8.39
CA ARG A 14 -9.45 2.81 -8.64
C ARG A 14 -8.82 2.09 -7.47
N ALA A 15 -9.44 0.99 -7.05
CA ALA A 15 -8.87 0.09 -6.08
C ALA A 15 -7.70 -0.69 -6.70
N GLN A 16 -6.54 -0.63 -6.05
CA GLN A 16 -5.39 -1.46 -6.29
C GLN A 16 -5.16 -2.40 -5.12
N LYS A 17 -4.84 -3.65 -5.44
CA LYS A 17 -4.49 -4.67 -4.47
C LYS A 17 -3.22 -5.35 -4.91
N GLY A 18 -2.37 -5.69 -3.95
CA GLY A 18 -1.08 -6.27 -4.25
C GLY A 18 -0.36 -6.73 -3.00
N VAL A 19 0.91 -7.06 -3.20
CA VAL A 19 1.82 -7.36 -2.11
C VAL A 19 2.96 -6.36 -2.18
N ILE A 20 3.33 -5.79 -1.03
CA ILE A 20 4.42 -4.82 -0.91
C ILE A 20 5.45 -5.33 0.09
N ASP A 21 6.71 -5.27 -0.29
CA ASP A 21 7.81 -5.63 0.60
C ASP A 21 8.18 -4.42 1.46
N ALA A 22 7.99 -4.57 2.76
CA ALA A 22 8.26 -3.51 3.72
C ALA A 22 8.72 -4.08 5.05
N ASP A 23 9.50 -3.31 5.80
CA ASP A 23 10.00 -3.78 7.10
C ASP A 23 8.91 -3.77 8.20
N SER A 24 7.77 -3.11 7.95
CA SER A 24 6.62 -3.02 8.85
C SER A 24 5.34 -2.57 8.11
N ALA A 25 4.16 -2.80 8.70
CA ALA A 25 2.90 -2.26 8.17
C ALA A 25 2.85 -0.72 8.13
N ARG A 26 3.66 -0.03 8.95
CA ARG A 26 3.80 1.43 8.90
C ARG A 26 4.59 1.86 7.66
N SER A 27 5.73 1.20 7.38
CA SER A 27 6.53 1.50 6.18
C SER A 27 5.80 1.12 4.91
N ALA A 28 5.04 0.02 4.88
CA ALA A 28 4.16 -0.34 3.77
C ALA A 28 3.17 0.79 3.43
N ARG A 29 2.47 1.34 4.44
CA ARG A 29 1.56 2.49 4.25
C ARG A 29 2.28 3.74 3.78
N GLY A 30 3.50 3.97 4.25
CA GLY A 30 4.34 5.08 3.78
C GLY A 30 4.64 4.95 2.29
N GLN A 31 5.11 3.79 1.86
CA GLN A 31 5.42 3.50 0.46
C GLN A 31 4.18 3.65 -0.45
N LEU A 32 3.03 3.13 -0.03
CA LEU A 32 1.78 3.31 -0.79
C LEU A 32 1.43 4.79 -0.96
N ARG A 33 1.53 5.59 0.11
CA ARG A 33 1.30 7.05 0.01
C ARG A 33 2.29 7.75 -0.91
N THR A 34 3.57 7.36 -0.89
CA THR A 34 4.56 7.92 -1.83
C THR A 34 4.27 7.59 -3.29
N GLN A 35 3.56 6.48 -3.55
CA GLN A 35 3.07 6.11 -4.88
C GLN A 35 1.76 6.80 -5.27
N GLY A 36 1.25 7.73 -4.44
CA GLY A 36 -0.05 8.36 -4.65
C GLY A 36 -1.24 7.42 -4.38
N LEU A 37 -0.99 6.30 -3.70
CA LEU A 37 -2.02 5.34 -3.29
C LEU A 37 -2.47 5.63 -1.86
N THR A 38 -3.78 5.57 -1.65
CA THR A 38 -4.42 5.73 -0.34
C THR A 38 -4.70 4.36 0.25
N PRO A 39 -3.92 3.88 1.25
CA PRO A 39 -4.10 2.55 1.81
C PRO A 39 -5.43 2.42 2.58
N LEU A 40 -6.20 1.39 2.24
CA LEU A 40 -7.43 0.97 2.92
C LEU A 40 -7.14 -0.14 3.95
N VAL A 41 -6.35 -1.14 3.56
CA VAL A 41 -5.99 -2.30 4.40
C VAL A 41 -4.52 -2.67 4.15
N VAL A 42 -3.77 -2.95 5.22
CA VAL A 42 -2.33 -3.31 5.26
C VAL A 42 -1.99 -4.10 6.51
#